data_AF-A0A1F2U3K8-F1
#
_entry.id   AF-A0A1F2U3K8-F1
#
_cell.length_a   1.000
_cell.length_b   1.000
_cell.length_c   1.000
_cell.angle_alpha   90.00
_cell.angle_beta   90.00
_cell.angle_gamma   90.00
#
_symmetry.space_group_name_H-M   'P 1'
#
loop_
_entity.id
_entity.type
_entity.pdbx_description
1 polymer ?
#
loop_
_entity_poly.entity_id
_entity_poly.type
_entity_poly.pdbx_seq_one_letter_code
_entity_poly.pdbx_strand_id
1 'polypeptide(L)'
;MQRHVRDQLDEYLIGELGPEAEHQFEEHVRCCRSCETALSEAQSARSYLAWLAPAEAPPVPGPGFYLQVHEAIERKLAWGWFGRLAASLRPRFAYPLALLGLLFMAWTLTFETDAADDSIFGFPPSEYSASLPDEADGVASRDLVLLTLVDMTEED
;
A
#
# COMPACT_ATOMS: atom_id res chain seq x y z
N MET A 1 26.81 4.81 21.67
CA MET A 1 26.16 4.94 20.34
C MET A 1 25.90 3.53 19.83
N GLN A 2 24.76 2.93 20.20
CA GLN A 2 24.34 1.63 19.68
C GLN A 2 23.76 1.87 18.28
N ARG A 3 24.58 1.68 17.24
CA ARG A 3 24.02 1.42 15.91
C ARG A 3 23.40 0.03 15.99
N HIS A 4 22.08 -0.02 16.15
CA HIS A 4 21.33 -1.26 15.99
C HIS A 4 21.56 -1.75 14.56
N VAL A 5 21.81 -3.04 14.43
CA VAL A 5 22.23 -3.65 13.17
C VAL A 5 21.01 -4.02 12.31
N ARG A 6 19.95 -3.21 12.41
CA ARG A 6 18.66 -3.47 11.77
C ARG A 6 18.80 -3.50 10.25
N ASP A 7 19.67 -2.66 9.69
CA ASP A 7 19.91 -2.58 8.26
C ASP A 7 20.69 -3.78 7.69
N GLN A 8 21.49 -4.48 8.51
CA GLN A 8 22.24 -5.68 8.08
C GLN A 8 21.54 -6.99 8.46
N LEU A 9 20.41 -6.91 9.19
CA LEU A 9 19.61 -8.07 9.58
C LEU A 9 19.06 -8.78 8.35
N ASP A 10 18.52 -8.02 7.39
CA ASP A 10 17.92 -8.58 6.16
C ASP A 10 18.99 -9.22 5.28
N GLU A 11 20.12 -8.55 5.09
CA GLU A 11 21.26 -9.07 4.33
C GLU A 11 21.85 -10.33 5.00
N TYR A 12 21.89 -10.39 6.34
CA TYR A 12 22.29 -11.58 7.09
C TYR A 12 21.30 -12.74 6.89
N LEU A 13 19.99 -12.47 6.92
CA LEU A 13 18.96 -13.50 6.72
C LEU A 13 18.97 -14.04 5.28
N ILE A 14 19.24 -13.20 4.29
CA ILE A 14 19.33 -13.62 2.87
C ILE A 14 20.67 -14.32 2.59
N GLY A 15 21.68 -14.15 3.45
CA GLY A 15 23.01 -14.73 3.28
C GLY A 15 23.89 -13.93 2.31
N GLU A 16 23.58 -12.65 2.12
CA GLU A 16 24.33 -11.72 1.25
C GLU A 16 25.38 -10.92 2.03
N LEU A 17 25.46 -11.11 3.35
CA LEU A 17 26.48 -10.48 4.17
C LEU A 17 27.88 -11.05 3.87
N GLY A 18 28.86 -10.17 3.71
CA GLY A 18 30.26 -10.59 3.58
C GLY A 18 30.77 -11.25 4.88
N PRO A 19 31.77 -12.16 4.80
CA PRO A 19 32.20 -12.97 5.94
C PRO A 19 32.74 -12.15 7.12
N GLU A 20 33.36 -11.01 6.85
CA GLU A 20 33.85 -10.09 7.90
C GLU A 20 32.70 -9.36 8.60
N ALA A 21 31.68 -8.94 7.85
CA ALA A 21 30.49 -8.29 8.39
C ALA A 21 29.62 -9.29 9.17
N GLU A 22 29.58 -10.55 8.74
CA GLU A 22 28.88 -11.64 9.42
C GLU A 22 29.45 -11.87 10.81
N HIS A 23 30.78 -11.91 10.94
CA HIS A 23 31.40 -12.11 12.24
C HIS A 23 31.14 -10.96 13.21
N GLN A 24 31.20 -9.72 12.72
CA GLN A 24 30.90 -8.52 13.51
C GLN A 24 29.41 -8.47 13.91
N PHE A 25 28.52 -8.90 13.01
CA PHE A 25 27.10 -9.03 13.28
C PHE A 25 26.82 -10.06 14.38
N GLU A 26 27.39 -11.25 14.29
CA GLU A 26 27.23 -12.31 15.30
C GLU A 26 27.77 -11.90 16.67
N GLU A 27 28.93 -11.25 16.71
CA GLU A 27 29.50 -10.72 17.95
C GLU A 27 28.58 -9.68 18.58
N HIS A 28 28.02 -8.78 17.77
CA HIS A 28 27.08 -7.76 18.24
C HIS A 28 25.78 -8.37 18.77
N VAL A 29 25.19 -9.34 18.06
CA VAL A 29 23.96 -10.02 18.48
C VAL A 29 24.15 -10.73 19.82
N ARG A 30 25.32 -11.34 20.06
CA ARG A 30 25.64 -11.96 21.36
C ARG A 30 25.72 -10.97 22.51
N CYS A 31 26.10 -9.72 22.25
CA CYS A 31 26.21 -8.68 23.27
C CYS A 31 24.95 -7.82 23.42
N CYS A 32 24.01 -7.88 22.48
CA CYS A 32 22.85 -6.99 22.42
C CYS A 32 21.53 -7.76 22.38
N ARG A 33 20.84 -7.82 23.53
CA ARG A 33 19.57 -8.53 23.69
C ARG A 33 18.48 -8.06 22.72
N SER A 34 18.41 -6.76 22.40
CA SER A 34 17.42 -6.25 21.44
C SER A 34 17.65 -6.79 20.02
N CYS A 35 18.92 -6.96 19.63
CA CYS A 35 19.28 -7.49 18.31
C CYS A 35 19.06 -9.02 18.25
N GLU A 36 19.28 -9.71 19.37
CA GLU A 36 18.92 -11.14 19.52
C GLU A 36 17.41 -11.35 19.38
N THR A 37 16.59 -10.55 20.06
CA THR A 37 15.12 -10.63 19.96
C THR A 37 14.64 -10.37 18.54
N ALA A 38 15.10 -9.29 17.90
CA ALA A 38 14.74 -8.96 16.51
C ALA A 38 15.13 -10.08 15.52
N LEU A 39 16.29 -10.71 15.71
CA LEU A 39 16.73 -11.84 14.89
C LEU A 39 15.87 -13.08 15.11
N SER A 40 15.48 -13.38 16.35
CA SER A 40 14.58 -14.50 16.66
C SER A 40 13.18 -14.31 16.05
N GLU A 41 12.65 -13.08 16.10
CA GLU A 41 11.36 -12.73 15.50
C GLU A 41 11.41 -12.88 13.99
N ALA A 42 12.45 -12.33 13.34
CA ALA A 42 12.60 -12.43 11.90
C ALA A 42 12.78 -13.88 11.42
N GLN A 43 13.51 -14.71 12.16
CA GLN A 43 13.59 -16.15 11.89
C GLN A 43 12.25 -16.86 12.04
N SER A 44 11.47 -16.51 13.07
CA SER A 44 10.13 -17.07 13.27
C SER A 44 9.19 -16.68 12.11
N ALA A 45 9.20 -15.40 11.70
CA ALA A 45 8.41 -14.91 10.57
C ALA A 45 8.79 -15.63 9.27
N ARG A 46 10.10 -15.80 9.00
CA ARG A 46 10.58 -16.56 7.84
C ARG A 46 10.12 -18.00 7.87
N SER A 47 10.08 -18.64 9.05
CA SER A 47 9.56 -20.00 9.18
C SER A 47 8.08 -20.07 8.78
N TYR A 48 7.25 -19.14 9.26
CA TYR A 48 5.82 -19.08 8.88
C TYR A 48 5.63 -18.82 7.38
N LEU A 49 6.45 -17.94 6.80
CA LEU A 49 6.43 -17.69 5.36
C LEU A 49 6.86 -18.93 4.56
N ALA A 50 7.84 -19.69 5.05
CA ALA A 50 8.24 -20.95 4.43
C ALA A 50 7.12 -22.01 4.45
N TRP A 51 6.24 -21.99 5.46
CA TRP A 51 5.03 -22.84 5.49
C TRP A 51 3.98 -22.42 4.46
N LEU A 52 3.88 -21.12 4.16
CA LEU A 52 2.95 -20.58 3.17
C LEU A 52 3.50 -20.67 1.74
N ALA A 53 4.82 -20.77 1.59
CA ALA A 53 5.46 -20.87 0.30
C ALA A 53 5.04 -22.19 -0.39
N PRO A 54 4.52 -22.13 -1.63
CA PRO A 54 4.27 -23.33 -2.40
C PRO A 54 5.59 -24.10 -2.59
N ALA A 55 5.56 -25.42 -2.36
CA ALA A 55 6.74 -26.29 -2.42
C ALA A 55 7.44 -26.30 -3.79
N GLU A 56 6.72 -25.91 -4.85
CA GLU A 56 7.21 -25.78 -6.22
C GLU A 56 7.11 -24.31 -6.63
N ALA A 57 8.19 -23.78 -7.24
CA ALA A 57 8.14 -22.45 -7.84
C ALA A 57 7.03 -22.43 -8.92
N PRO A 58 6.15 -21.42 -8.94
CA PRO A 58 5.10 -21.35 -9.94
C PRO A 58 5.72 -21.33 -11.33
N PRO A 59 5.19 -22.11 -12.29
CA PRO A 59 5.72 -22.11 -13.65
C PRO A 59 5.61 -20.70 -14.23
N VAL A 60 6.66 -20.26 -14.93
CA VAL A 60 6.67 -18.96 -15.60
C VAL A 60 5.47 -18.92 -16.56
N PRO A 61 4.52 -17.99 -16.40
CA PRO A 61 3.33 -17.97 -17.22
C PRO A 61 3.71 -17.71 -18.68
N GLY A 62 3.17 -18.52 -19.59
CA GLY A 62 3.34 -18.30 -21.03
C GLY A 62 2.66 -16.99 -21.49
N PRO A 63 3.00 -16.47 -22.68
CA PRO A 63 2.51 -15.18 -23.17
C PRO A 63 0.97 -15.09 -23.26
N GLY A 64 0.27 -16.22 -23.44
CA GLY A 64 -1.19 -16.25 -23.46
C GLY A 64 -1.88 -16.17 -22.10
N PHE A 65 -1.17 -16.43 -21.00
CA PHE A 65 -1.74 -16.38 -19.64
C PHE A 65 -2.25 -14.98 -19.30
N TYR A 66 -1.47 -13.93 -19.64
CA TYR A 66 -1.84 -12.55 -19.36
C TYR A 66 -3.09 -12.11 -20.12
N LEU A 67 -3.28 -12.58 -21.36
CA LEU A 67 -4.50 -12.32 -22.13
C LEU A 67 -5.72 -12.96 -21.46
N GLN A 68 -5.58 -14.21 -20.99
CA GLN A 68 -6.66 -14.92 -20.30
C GLN A 68 -7.01 -14.26 -18.96
N VAL A 69 -6.00 -13.81 -18.20
CA VAL A 69 -6.22 -13.09 -16.93
C VAL A 69 -6.91 -11.76 -17.19
N HIS A 70 -6.51 -11.02 -18.23
CA HIS A 70 -7.14 -9.76 -18.60
C HIS A 70 -8.62 -9.95 -18.93
N GLU A 71 -8.93 -10.92 -19.79
CA GLU A 71 -10.31 -11.24 -20.17
C GLU A 71 -11.14 -11.73 -18.97
N ALA A 72 -10.52 -12.44 -18.02
CA ALA A 72 -11.18 -12.88 -16.79
C ALA A 72 -11.48 -11.70 -15.84
N ILE A 73 -10.58 -10.73 -15.75
CA ILE A 73 -10.77 -9.50 -14.95
C ILE A 73 -11.89 -8.65 -15.55
N GLU A 74 -11.86 -8.42 -16.86
CA GLU A 74 -12.89 -7.66 -17.57
C GLU A 74 -14.28 -8.28 -17.39
N ARG A 75 -14.38 -9.62 -17.50
CA ARG A 75 -15.64 -10.32 -17.25
C ARG A 75 -16.15 -10.15 -15.83
N LYS A 76 -15.28 -10.17 -14.83
CA LYS A 76 -15.69 -9.92 -13.43
C LYS A 76 -16.12 -8.48 -13.19
N LEU A 77 -15.42 -7.50 -13.78
CA LEU A 77 -15.78 -6.08 -13.70
C LEU A 77 -17.12 -5.79 -14.38
N ALA A 78 -17.36 -6.38 -15.56
CA ALA A 78 -18.61 -6.28 -16.28
C ALA A 78 -19.79 -6.99 -15.58
N TRP A 79 -19.52 -7.97 -14.71
CA TRP A 79 -20.55 -8.61 -13.88
C TRP A 79 -20.82 -7.82 -12.58
N GLY A 80 -19.95 -6.87 -12.24
CA GLY A 80 -20.18 -5.93 -11.15
C GLY A 80 -21.43 -5.06 -11.38
N TRP A 81 -21.89 -4.39 -10.33
CA TRP A 81 -22.98 -3.41 -10.44
C TRP A 81 -22.67 -2.31 -11.46
N PHE A 82 -21.38 -1.98 -11.67
CA PHE A 82 -20.90 -1.08 -12.73
C PHE A 82 -21.26 -1.55 -14.14
N GLY A 83 -21.16 -2.84 -14.45
CA GLY A 83 -21.53 -3.34 -15.78
C GLY A 83 -23.04 -3.28 -16.03
N ARG A 84 -23.86 -3.49 -14.97
CA ARG A 84 -25.31 -3.24 -15.03
C ARG A 84 -25.64 -1.76 -15.18
N LEU A 85 -24.90 -0.88 -14.52
CA LEU A 85 -25.07 0.57 -14.62
C LEU A 85 -24.66 1.07 -16.01
N ALA A 86 -23.52 0.63 -16.53
CA ALA A 86 -23.04 0.91 -17.88
C ALA A 86 -24.00 0.39 -18.97
N ALA A 87 -24.57 -0.80 -18.79
CA ALA A 87 -25.59 -1.33 -19.70
C ALA A 87 -26.93 -0.58 -19.62
N SER A 88 -27.26 -0.03 -18.45
CA SER A 88 -28.50 0.76 -18.23
C SER A 88 -28.38 2.20 -18.71
N LEU A 89 -27.15 2.71 -18.85
CA LEU A 89 -26.82 4.01 -19.43
C LEU A 89 -27.14 4.03 -20.93
N ARG A 90 -28.42 4.24 -21.24
CA ARG A 90 -28.91 4.50 -22.60
C ARG A 90 -28.20 5.70 -23.21
N PRO A 91 -28.05 5.76 -24.54
CA PRO A 91 -27.38 6.88 -25.24
C PRO A 91 -28.03 8.26 -24.98
N ARG A 92 -29.27 8.28 -24.48
CA ARG A 92 -29.96 9.51 -24.06
C ARG A 92 -29.32 10.20 -22.85
N PHE A 93 -28.63 9.45 -22.00
CA PHE A 93 -27.93 9.99 -20.83
C PHE A 93 -26.48 10.39 -21.12
N ALA A 94 -25.96 10.14 -22.33
CA ALA A 94 -24.62 10.55 -22.71
C ALA A 94 -24.46 12.08 -22.72
N TYR A 95 -25.44 12.81 -23.27
CA TYR A 95 -25.44 14.27 -23.30
C TYR A 95 -25.51 14.93 -21.91
N PRO A 96 -26.45 14.57 -21.01
CA PRO A 96 -26.48 15.16 -19.68
C PRO A 96 -25.26 14.78 -18.84
N LEU A 97 -24.69 13.58 -18.99
CA LEU A 97 -23.44 13.21 -18.31
C LEU A 97 -22.23 13.97 -18.85
N ALA A 98 -22.13 14.16 -20.17
CA ALA A 98 -21.07 14.97 -20.76
C ALA A 98 -21.17 16.43 -20.31
N LEU A 99 -22.39 16.98 -20.27
CA LEU A 99 -22.65 18.32 -19.76
C LEU A 99 -22.30 18.42 -18.27
N LEU A 100 -22.70 17.43 -17.45
CA LEU A 100 -22.36 17.37 -16.03
C LEU A 100 -20.85 17.24 -15.80
N GLY A 101 -20.17 16.40 -16.57
CA GLY A 101 -18.70 16.27 -16.52
C GLY A 101 -17.99 17.55 -16.93
N LEU A 102 -18.49 18.27 -17.94
CA LEU A 102 -17.97 19.57 -18.35
C LEU A 102 -18.23 20.63 -17.26
N LEU A 103 -19.40 20.60 -16.63
CA LEU A 103 -19.75 21.49 -15.52
C LEU A 103 -18.90 21.20 -14.29
N PHE A 104 -18.62 19.93 -13.99
CA PHE A 104 -17.74 19.51 -12.92
C PHE A 104 -16.29 19.94 -13.18
N MET A 105 -15.79 19.75 -14.41
CA MET A 105 -14.48 20.26 -14.82
C MET A 105 -14.39 21.79 -14.73
N ALA A 106 -15.43 22.50 -15.14
CA ALA A 106 -15.50 23.95 -14.98
C ALA A 106 -15.50 24.33 -13.49
N TRP A 107 -16.23 23.58 -12.66
CA TRP A 107 -16.29 23.78 -11.22
C TRP A 107 -14.93 23.55 -10.55
N THR A 108 -14.21 22.46 -10.87
CA THR A 108 -12.86 22.23 -10.33
C THR A 108 -11.90 23.34 -10.73
N LEU A 109 -11.90 23.76 -12.00
CA LEU A 109 -11.08 24.89 -12.44
C LEU A 109 -11.43 26.22 -11.76
N THR A 110 -12.69 26.39 -11.36
CA THR A 110 -13.15 27.61 -10.67
C THR A 110 -12.78 27.60 -9.19
N PHE A 111 -12.71 26.44 -8.54
CA PHE A 111 -12.37 26.32 -7.11
C PHE A 111 -10.86 26.12 -6.84
N GLU A 112 -10.08 25.68 -7.82
CA GLU A 112 -8.63 25.45 -7.65
C GLU A 112 -7.76 26.72 -7.82
N THR A 113 -8.37 27.89 -8.00
CA THR A 113 -7.64 29.16 -8.20
C THR A 113 -7.42 30.00 -6.94
N ASP A 114 -7.99 29.64 -5.78
CA ASP A 114 -7.76 30.35 -4.51
C ASP A 114 -6.64 29.73 -3.64
N ALA A 115 -6.02 28.63 -4.06
CA ALA A 115 -4.95 27.97 -3.29
C ALA A 115 -3.52 28.37 -3.72
N ALA A 116 -3.36 29.17 -4.79
CA ALA A 116 -2.05 29.40 -5.41
C ALA A 116 -1.39 30.75 -5.10
N ASP A 117 -2.06 31.70 -4.43
CA ASP A 117 -1.54 33.07 -4.29
C ASP A 117 -1.10 33.50 -2.88
N ASP A 118 -1.19 32.65 -1.86
CA ASP A 118 -0.64 32.95 -0.52
C ASP A 118 0.53 32.03 -0.16
N SER A 119 1.65 32.18 -0.87
CA SER A 119 2.97 31.80 -0.34
C SER A 119 4.10 32.68 -0.89
N ILE A 120 3.89 34.00 -0.81
CA ILE A 120 4.96 35.01 -0.98
C ILE A 120 5.69 35.30 0.34
N PHE A 121 5.17 34.89 1.50
CA PHE A 121 5.85 34.99 2.80
C PHE A 121 5.99 33.61 3.45
N GLY A 122 7.23 33.18 3.67
CA GLY A 122 7.57 31.83 4.15
C GLY A 122 7.14 31.53 5.58
N PHE A 123 5.93 30.99 5.75
CA PHE A 123 5.49 30.19 6.90
C PHE A 123 4.52 29.08 6.43
N PRO A 124 4.61 27.84 6.95
CA PRO A 124 3.70 26.74 6.55
C PRO A 124 2.38 26.81 7.35
N PRO A 125 1.20 26.59 6.73
CA PRO A 125 -0.01 26.29 7.48
C PRO A 125 0.03 24.81 7.87
N SER A 126 0.69 24.53 8.99
CA SER A 126 0.32 23.39 9.81
C SER A 126 -1.04 23.68 10.46
N GLU A 127 -1.86 22.64 10.51
CA GLU A 127 -2.76 22.33 11.62
C GLU A 127 -4.25 22.78 11.56
N TYR A 128 -5.09 21.74 11.56
CA TYR A 128 -6.44 21.66 12.16
C TYR A 128 -7.63 22.24 11.39
N SER A 129 -8.26 21.37 10.60
CA SER A 129 -9.73 21.30 10.52
C SER A 129 -10.16 19.84 10.68
N ALA A 130 -10.20 19.41 11.94
CA ALA A 130 -10.87 18.21 12.40
C ALA A 130 -12.40 18.43 12.46
N SER A 131 -13.15 17.32 12.34
CA SER A 131 -14.59 17.10 12.64
C SER A 131 -15.60 17.76 11.66
N LEU A 132 -16.53 17.08 10.98
CA LEU A 132 -17.24 15.79 11.24
C LEU A 132 -18.09 15.40 9.98
N PRO A 133 -18.90 14.31 9.98
CA PRO A 133 -18.85 13.18 9.04
C PRO A 133 -19.90 13.23 7.90
N ASP A 134 -19.64 12.59 6.75
CA ASP A 134 -20.72 12.09 5.88
C ASP A 134 -20.24 11.03 4.85
N GLU A 135 -20.92 9.89 4.84
CA GLU A 135 -21.06 8.87 3.77
C GLU A 135 -19.84 8.51 2.87
N ALA A 136 -18.80 7.89 3.43
CA ALA A 136 -17.76 7.20 2.63
C ALA A 136 -17.30 5.84 3.21
N ASP A 137 -18.22 5.11 3.85
CA ASP A 137 -17.95 3.88 4.64
C ASP A 137 -17.50 2.63 3.85
N GLY A 138 -17.23 2.72 2.55
CA GLY A 138 -16.79 1.56 1.76
C GLY A 138 -15.28 1.42 1.56
N VAL A 139 -14.57 2.55 1.48
CA VAL A 139 -13.17 2.57 0.98
C VAL A 139 -12.19 2.80 2.12
N ALA A 140 -12.55 3.62 3.12
CA ALA A 140 -11.74 3.87 4.30
C ALA A 140 -11.54 2.62 5.19
N SER A 141 -12.47 1.67 5.17
CA SER A 141 -12.33 0.40 5.91
C SER A 141 -11.15 -0.46 5.43
N ARG A 142 -10.67 -0.32 4.18
CA ARG A 142 -9.48 -1.08 3.73
C ARG A 142 -8.19 -0.46 4.23
N ASP A 143 -8.13 0.87 4.30
CA ASP A 143 -6.94 1.58 4.80
C ASP A 143 -6.89 1.60 6.33
N LEU A 144 -8.03 1.57 7.01
CA LEU A 144 -8.09 1.43 8.47
C LEU A 144 -7.57 0.06 8.93
N VAL A 145 -7.85 -1.02 8.21
CA VAL A 145 -7.30 -2.36 8.53
C VAL A 145 -5.77 -2.39 8.38
N LEU A 146 -5.22 -1.70 7.38
CA LEU A 146 -3.77 -1.58 7.19
C LEU A 146 -3.11 -0.74 8.29
N LEU A 147 -3.79 0.30 8.80
CA LEU A 147 -3.29 1.11 9.91
C LEU A 147 -3.41 0.40 11.27
N THR A 148 -4.49 -0.32 11.54
CA THR A 148 -4.64 -1.09 12.80
C THR A 148 -3.71 -2.29 12.89
N LEU A 149 -3.23 -2.83 11.77
CA LEU A 149 -2.22 -3.90 11.77
C LEU A 149 -0.81 -3.39 12.07
N VAL A 150 -0.55 -2.10 11.86
CA VAL A 150 0.73 -1.45 12.21
C VAL A 150 0.72 -0.99 13.67
N ASP A 151 -0.43 -0.57 14.19
CA ASP A 151 -0.54 -0.07 15.56
C ASP A 151 -0.58 -1.19 16.63
N MET A 152 -1.05 -2.39 16.28
CA MET A 152 -1.06 -3.55 17.20
C MET A 152 0.31 -4.25 17.35
N THR A 153 1.36 -3.71 16.74
CA THR A 153 2.75 -4.18 16.91
C THR A 153 3.59 -3.30 17.86
N GLU A 154 2.98 -2.28 18.46
CA GLU A 154 3.61 -1.44 19.50
C GLU A 154 2.79 -1.47 20.80
N GLU A 155 2.50 -2.65 21.37
CA GLU A 155 2.29 -2.75 22.82
C GLU A 155 2.44 -4.21 23.32
N ASP A 156 3.42 -4.35 24.23
CA ASP A 156 3.90 -5.49 25.04
C ASP A 156 4.86 -6.54 24.44
#